data_AF-A0A961WDD7-F1
#
_entry.id   AF-A0A961WDD7-F1
#
_cell.length_a   1.000
_cell.length_b   1.000
_cell.length_c   1.000
_cell.angle_alpha   90.00
_cell.angle_beta   90.00
_cell.angle_gamma   90.00
#
_symmetry.space_group_name_H-M   'P 1'
#
loop_
_entity.id
_entity.type
_entity.pdbx_description
1 polymer ?
#
loop_
_entity_poly.entity_id
_entity_poly.type
_entity_poly.pdbx_seq_one_letter_code
_entity_poly.pdbx_strand_id
1 'polypeptide(L)'
;VLAQALFPLLADDEDTAITEAQAAVDGFRPAYAQAWEAGILAKLGLAVAESDRTDGDMAADMDLARDLLVVMAEGAADFTLSFRRLSGLARLPDEAADRFFLDLFTDRNAASAWLARWRGRLSTDPRPDGERHAAMQAVNPVYIPRNHRVEEALAAATEGLMTPFETLLDVLSAPFEAREKYLEFENPPKPEEVVQQTFCGT
;
A
#
# COMPACT_ATOMS: atom_id res chain seq x y z
N VAL A 1 -9.64 -22.94 -13.36
CA VAL A 1 -10.45 -22.54 -14.54
C VAL A 1 -9.57 -22.22 -15.74
N LEU A 2 -8.69 -21.20 -15.69
CA LEU A 2 -7.80 -20.88 -16.82
C LEU A 2 -6.89 -22.07 -17.22
N ALA A 3 -6.23 -22.71 -16.25
CA ALA A 3 -5.30 -23.81 -16.52
C ALA A 3 -5.95 -24.99 -17.28
N GLN A 4 -7.20 -25.33 -16.97
CA GLN A 4 -7.95 -26.39 -17.64
C GLN A 4 -8.22 -26.09 -19.12
N ALA A 5 -8.45 -24.82 -19.47
CA ALA A 5 -8.62 -24.40 -20.86
C ALA A 5 -7.34 -24.54 -21.69
N LEU A 6 -6.18 -24.66 -21.02
CA LEU A 6 -4.87 -24.78 -21.65
C LEU A 6 -4.38 -26.23 -21.74
N PHE A 7 -5.08 -27.21 -21.16
CA PHE A 7 -4.64 -28.62 -21.17
C PHE A 7 -4.24 -29.14 -22.56
N PRO A 8 -5.02 -28.87 -23.65
CA PRO A 8 -4.65 -29.34 -24.99
C PRO A 8 -3.37 -28.73 -25.56
N LEU A 9 -2.82 -27.69 -24.92
CA LEU A 9 -1.58 -27.02 -25.32
C LEU A 9 -0.39 -27.37 -24.40
N LEU A 10 -0.66 -27.92 -23.21
CA LEU A 10 0.38 -28.24 -22.22
C LEU A 10 1.01 -29.61 -22.51
N ALA A 11 0.18 -30.61 -22.82
CA ALA A 11 0.66 -31.94 -23.17
C ALA A 11 -0.34 -32.67 -24.09
N ASP A 12 0.15 -33.71 -24.77
CA ASP A 12 -0.68 -34.58 -25.62
C ASP A 12 -1.60 -35.49 -24.78
N ASP A 13 -1.25 -35.79 -23.53
CA ASP A 13 -2.07 -36.55 -22.58
C ASP A 13 -2.56 -35.69 -21.40
N GLU A 14 -3.76 -35.99 -20.94
CA GLU A 14 -4.47 -35.19 -19.94
C GLU A 14 -3.80 -35.26 -18.55
N ASP A 15 -3.26 -36.43 -18.15
CA ASP A 15 -2.62 -36.61 -16.84
C ASP A 15 -1.34 -35.78 -16.71
N THR A 16 -0.53 -35.72 -17.77
CA THR A 16 0.65 -34.86 -17.83
C THR A 16 0.25 -33.38 -17.83
N ALA A 17 -0.75 -32.99 -18.63
CA ALA A 17 -1.25 -31.62 -18.66
C ALA A 17 -1.78 -31.15 -17.29
N ILE A 18 -2.48 -32.03 -16.55
CA ILE A 18 -2.93 -31.77 -15.18
C ILE A 18 -1.75 -31.57 -14.24
N THR A 19 -0.75 -32.44 -14.30
CA THR A 19 0.43 -32.38 -13.43
C THR A 19 1.22 -31.09 -13.62
N GLU A 20 1.46 -30.69 -14.87
CA GLU A 20 2.18 -29.45 -15.19
C GLU A 20 1.37 -28.21 -14.79
N ALA A 21 0.07 -28.21 -15.06
CA ALA A 21 -0.83 -27.13 -14.66
C ALA A 21 -0.89 -26.96 -13.13
N GLN A 22 -0.97 -28.06 -12.39
CA GLN A 22 -0.96 -28.04 -10.93
C GLN A 22 0.36 -27.51 -10.40
N ALA A 23 1.50 -27.98 -10.91
CA ALA A 23 2.80 -27.47 -10.51
C ALA A 23 2.94 -25.94 -10.72
N ALA A 24 2.42 -25.41 -11.83
CA ALA A 24 2.41 -23.98 -12.08
C ALA A 24 1.48 -23.20 -11.12
N VAL A 25 0.29 -23.74 -10.84
CA VAL A 25 -0.67 -23.13 -9.91
C VAL A 25 -0.15 -23.17 -8.47
N ASP A 26 0.48 -24.26 -8.06
CA ASP A 26 1.06 -24.43 -6.73
C ASP A 26 2.20 -23.42 -6.49
N GLY A 27 2.90 -23.02 -7.55
CA GLY A 27 3.90 -21.96 -7.52
C GLY A 27 3.34 -20.55 -7.25
N PHE A 28 2.04 -20.31 -7.46
CA PHE A 28 1.44 -18.98 -7.25
C PHE A 28 1.48 -18.56 -5.78
N ARG A 29 1.11 -19.46 -4.86
CA ARG A 29 1.00 -19.13 -3.44
C ARG A 29 2.31 -18.63 -2.82
N PRO A 30 3.46 -19.33 -2.97
CA PRO A 30 4.73 -18.83 -2.45
C PRO A 30 5.19 -17.56 -3.18
N ALA A 31 4.98 -17.44 -4.50
CA ALA A 31 5.33 -16.23 -5.24
C ALA A 31 4.53 -15.00 -4.77
N TYR A 32 3.23 -15.17 -4.54
CA TYR A 32 2.38 -14.13 -3.96
C TYR A 32 2.83 -13.75 -2.54
N ALA A 33 3.10 -14.74 -1.68
CA ALA A 33 3.55 -14.47 -0.32
C ALA A 33 4.84 -13.66 -0.31
N GLN A 34 5.84 -14.08 -1.10
CA GLN A 34 7.11 -13.36 -1.24
C GLN A 34 6.92 -11.93 -1.74
N ALA A 35 6.10 -11.74 -2.78
CA ALA A 35 5.83 -10.42 -3.34
C ALA A 35 5.08 -9.52 -2.34
N TRP A 36 4.11 -10.08 -1.60
CA TRP A 36 3.34 -9.37 -0.58
C TRP A 36 4.22 -8.96 0.61
N GLU A 37 5.06 -9.87 1.11
CA GLU A 37 6.02 -9.63 2.19
C GLU A 37 7.02 -8.53 1.79
N ALA A 38 7.65 -8.67 0.63
CA ALA A 38 8.57 -7.66 0.11
C ALA A 38 7.88 -6.29 -0.03
N GLY A 39 6.66 -6.29 -0.57
CA GLY A 39 5.85 -5.09 -0.73
C GLY A 39 5.56 -4.41 0.60
N ILE A 40 4.94 -5.12 1.56
CA ILE A 40 4.49 -4.52 2.82
C ILE A 40 5.68 -4.03 3.67
N LEU A 41 6.79 -4.78 3.70
CA LEU A 41 7.99 -4.37 4.43
C LEU A 41 8.67 -3.16 3.81
N ALA A 42 8.68 -3.04 2.48
CA ALA A 42 9.16 -1.85 1.80
C ALA A 42 8.34 -0.60 2.19
N LYS A 43 7.01 -0.74 2.33
CA LYS A 43 6.14 0.37 2.77
C LYS A 43 6.46 0.84 4.20
N LEU A 44 6.97 -0.04 5.06
CA LEU A 44 7.44 0.26 6.42
C LEU A 44 8.89 0.73 6.49
N GLY A 45 9.63 0.70 5.38
CA GLY A 45 11.05 1.01 5.34
C GLY A 45 11.95 -0.10 5.89
N LEU A 46 11.44 -1.33 6.03
CA LEU A 46 12.12 -2.49 6.65
C LEU A 46 12.77 -3.45 5.63
N ALA A 47 13.04 -2.97 4.42
CA ALA A 47 13.64 -3.80 3.38
C ALA A 47 15.16 -3.94 3.60
N VAL A 48 15.64 -4.84 4.46
CA VAL A 48 17.10 -5.05 4.65
C VAL A 48 17.64 -6.02 3.59
N ALA A 49 18.90 -5.84 3.17
CA ALA A 49 19.61 -6.79 2.32
C ALA A 49 19.60 -8.19 2.96
N GLU A 50 19.35 -9.24 2.17
CA GLU A 50 19.15 -10.61 2.63
C GLU A 50 20.33 -11.20 3.42
N SER A 51 21.53 -10.62 3.29
CA SER A 51 22.77 -11.21 3.80
C SER A 51 22.92 -11.25 5.33
N ASP A 52 22.16 -10.44 6.08
CA ASP A 52 22.34 -10.29 7.54
C ASP A 52 21.07 -10.59 8.38
N ARG A 53 19.98 -11.08 7.78
CA ARG A 53 18.72 -11.35 8.49
C ARG A 53 18.63 -12.78 9.02
N THR A 54 18.11 -12.92 10.24
CA THR A 54 17.65 -14.21 10.76
C THR A 54 16.17 -14.43 10.45
N ASP A 55 15.72 -15.69 10.45
CA ASP A 55 14.29 -16.02 10.31
C ASP A 55 13.43 -15.33 11.39
N GLY A 56 13.99 -15.11 12.59
CA GLY A 56 13.34 -14.40 13.69
C GLY A 56 13.10 -12.92 13.41
N ASP A 57 14.05 -12.25 12.76
CA ASP A 57 13.91 -10.84 12.39
C ASP A 57 12.82 -10.64 11.34
N MET A 58 12.77 -11.55 10.35
CA MET A 58 11.72 -11.55 9.34
C MET A 58 10.33 -11.75 9.96
N ALA A 59 10.20 -12.74 10.87
CA ALA A 59 8.92 -12.99 11.53
C ALA A 59 8.44 -11.76 12.33
N ALA A 60 9.33 -11.11 13.06
CA ALA A 60 9.01 -9.90 13.83
C ALA A 60 8.64 -8.71 12.93
N ASP A 61 9.32 -8.52 11.81
CA ASP A 61 8.99 -7.49 10.82
C ASP A 61 7.60 -7.73 10.20
N MET A 62 7.27 -9.00 9.93
CA MET A 62 5.97 -9.39 9.41
C MET A 62 4.85 -9.25 10.45
N ASP A 63 5.12 -9.53 11.73
CA ASP A 63 4.19 -9.26 12.82
C ASP A 63 3.89 -7.76 12.94
N LEU A 64 4.93 -6.92 12.86
CA LEU A 64 4.77 -5.47 12.89
C LEU A 64 3.91 -4.97 11.72
N ALA A 65 4.09 -5.54 10.54
CA ALA A 65 3.27 -5.24 9.36
C ALA A 65 1.81 -5.67 9.51
N ARG A 66 1.56 -6.88 10.00
CA ARG A 66 0.20 -7.37 10.26
C ARG A 66 -0.51 -6.53 11.32
N ASP A 67 0.18 -6.21 12.41
CA ASP A 67 -0.37 -5.41 13.49
C ASP A 67 -0.75 -4.00 13.02
N LEU A 68 0.02 -3.40 12.10
CA LEU A 68 -0.36 -2.11 11.53
C LEU A 68 -1.71 -2.20 10.81
N LEU A 69 -1.92 -3.24 10.02
CA LEU A 69 -3.18 -3.44 9.29
C LEU A 69 -4.36 -3.62 10.25
N VAL A 70 -4.16 -4.32 11.37
CA VAL A 70 -5.17 -4.45 12.44
C VAL A 70 -5.48 -3.09 13.06
N VAL A 71 -4.46 -2.34 13.48
CA VAL A 71 -4.62 -1.01 14.09
C VAL A 71 -5.29 -0.03 13.12
N MET A 72 -5.00 -0.13 11.82
CA MET A 72 -5.66 0.68 10.79
C MET A 72 -7.13 0.30 10.60
N ALA A 73 -7.44 -1.00 10.58
CA ALA A 73 -8.81 -1.48 10.43
C ALA A 73 -9.68 -1.08 11.63
N GLU A 74 -9.20 -1.30 12.86
CA GLU A 74 -9.88 -0.92 14.09
C GLU A 74 -9.97 0.61 14.25
N GLY A 75 -8.91 1.32 13.83
CA GLY A 75 -8.81 2.77 13.87
C GLY A 75 -9.49 3.50 12.70
N ALA A 76 -10.12 2.78 11.76
CA ALA A 76 -10.70 3.31 10.52
C ALA A 76 -9.75 4.26 9.75
N ALA A 77 -8.45 3.98 9.76
CA ALA A 77 -7.43 4.84 9.19
C ALA A 77 -7.33 4.69 7.66
N ASP A 78 -7.08 5.80 6.96
CA ASP A 78 -6.89 5.79 5.52
C ASP A 78 -5.62 5.03 5.13
N PHE A 79 -5.77 3.98 4.32
CA PHE A 79 -4.67 3.09 3.98
C PHE A 79 -3.46 3.79 3.38
N THR A 80 -3.70 4.63 2.38
CA THR A 80 -2.64 5.30 1.62
C THR A 80 -1.95 6.34 2.50
N LEU A 81 -2.73 7.15 3.21
CA LEU A 81 -2.19 8.20 4.08
C LEU A 81 -1.43 7.64 5.28
N SER A 82 -1.83 6.51 5.85
CA SER A 82 -1.09 5.86 6.94
C SER A 82 0.35 5.57 6.51
N PHE A 83 0.56 4.87 5.38
CA PHE A 83 1.91 4.58 4.89
C PHE A 83 2.65 5.84 4.40
N ARG A 84 1.93 6.78 3.76
CA ARG A 84 2.52 8.02 3.26
C ARG A 84 3.05 8.90 4.40
N ARG A 85 2.25 9.11 5.45
CA ARG A 85 2.66 9.89 6.64
C ARG A 85 3.76 9.19 7.42
N LEU A 86 3.69 7.86 7.56
CA LEU A 86 4.74 7.07 8.21
C LEU A 86 6.12 7.27 7.55
N SER A 87 6.14 7.41 6.22
CA SER A 87 7.37 7.71 5.48
C SER A 87 8.04 9.01 5.95
N GLY A 88 7.27 10.04 6.30
CA GLY A 88 7.80 11.29 6.85
C GLY A 88 8.41 11.13 8.25
N LEU A 89 7.80 10.28 9.09
CA LEU A 89 8.27 10.00 10.45
C LEU A 89 9.59 9.22 10.49
N ALA A 90 9.93 8.51 9.41
CA ALA A 90 11.16 7.76 9.29
C ALA A 90 12.42 8.66 9.22
N ARG A 91 12.25 9.95 8.90
CA ARG A 91 13.37 10.88 8.74
C ARG A 91 13.78 11.57 10.04
N LEU A 92 12.81 12.03 10.83
CA LEU A 92 13.03 12.76 12.09
C LEU A 92 11.84 12.53 13.02
N PRO A 93 12.05 12.12 14.29
CA PRO A 93 11.00 12.14 15.29
C PRO A 93 10.66 13.59 15.66
N ASP A 94 9.41 13.97 15.44
CA ASP A 94 8.84 15.28 15.74
C ASP A 94 7.45 15.06 16.36
N GLU A 95 7.19 15.66 17.52
CA GLU A 95 5.90 15.52 18.22
C GLU A 95 4.72 16.00 17.37
N ALA A 96 4.93 17.05 16.56
CA ALA A 96 3.89 17.54 15.66
C ALA A 96 3.59 16.54 14.53
N ALA A 97 4.64 15.93 13.97
CA ALA A 97 4.50 14.90 12.95
C ALA A 97 3.84 13.62 13.51
N ASP A 98 4.17 13.22 14.74
CA ASP A 98 3.54 12.09 15.44
C ASP A 98 2.05 12.34 15.60
N ARG A 99 1.69 13.52 16.10
CA ARG A 99 0.28 13.90 16.26
C ARG A 99 -0.45 13.85 14.92
N PHE A 100 0.17 14.35 13.86
CA PHE A 100 -0.42 14.30 12.52
C PHE A 100 -0.63 12.88 11.99
N PHE A 101 0.26 11.93 12.29
CA PHE A 101 0.04 10.52 11.98
C PHE A 101 -1.06 9.91 12.85
N LEU A 102 -1.04 10.14 14.16
CA LEU A 102 -2.01 9.58 15.10
C LEU A 102 -3.42 10.13 14.87
N ASP A 103 -3.56 11.34 14.34
CA ASP A 103 -4.84 11.94 13.95
C ASP A 103 -5.56 11.16 12.82
N LEU A 104 -4.88 10.24 12.11
CA LEU A 104 -5.52 9.34 11.15
C LEU A 104 -6.38 8.26 11.81
N PHE A 105 -6.17 7.98 13.10
CA PHE A 105 -6.78 6.84 13.80
C PHE A 105 -7.83 7.33 14.78
N THR A 106 -8.96 6.64 14.83
CA THR A 106 -9.99 6.85 15.86
C THR A 106 -9.47 6.47 17.26
N ASP A 107 -8.73 5.35 17.37
CA ASP A 107 -7.96 4.97 18.56
C ASP A 107 -6.47 5.34 18.42
N ARG A 108 -6.10 6.46 19.01
CA ARG A 108 -4.72 6.97 19.01
C ARG A 108 -3.78 6.15 19.90
N ASN A 109 -4.29 5.46 20.91
CA ASN A 109 -3.46 4.73 21.87
C ASN A 109 -2.86 3.49 21.22
N ALA A 110 -3.68 2.72 20.50
CA ALA A 110 -3.22 1.56 19.73
C ALA A 110 -2.18 1.97 18.68
N ALA A 111 -2.44 3.04 17.93
CA ALA A 111 -1.51 3.58 16.93
C ALA A 111 -0.20 4.10 17.55
N SER A 112 -0.26 4.76 18.70
CA SER A 112 0.93 5.24 19.42
C SER A 112 1.80 4.09 19.93
N ALA A 113 1.18 3.05 20.51
CA ALA A 113 1.89 1.86 20.95
C ALA A 113 2.56 1.14 19.76
N TRP A 114 1.85 1.01 18.64
CA TRP A 114 2.42 0.45 17.42
C TRP A 114 3.61 1.29 16.89
N LEU A 115 3.47 2.61 16.85
CA LEU A 115 4.48 3.54 16.34
C LEU A 115 5.79 3.45 17.16
N ALA A 116 5.67 3.32 18.49
CA ALA A 116 6.82 3.13 19.37
C ALA A 116 7.60 1.85 19.05
N ARG A 117 6.90 0.72 18.80
CA ARG A 117 7.54 -0.54 18.40
C ARG A 117 8.22 -0.42 17.03
N TRP A 118 7.56 0.22 16.06
CA TRP A 118 8.14 0.42 14.73
C TRP A 118 9.43 1.24 14.80
N ARG A 119 9.48 2.33 15.57
CA ARG A 119 10.72 3.08 15.81
C ARG A 119 11.80 2.26 16.51
N GLY A 120 11.41 1.45 17.50
CA GLY A 120 12.32 0.53 18.16
C GLY A 120 12.92 -0.48 17.20
N ARG A 121 12.18 -0.91 16.18
CA ARG A 121 12.70 -1.77 15.11
C ARG A 121 13.58 -1.01 14.10
N LEU A 122 13.22 0.23 13.76
CA LEU A 122 14.06 1.05 12.88
C LEU A 122 15.43 1.37 13.47
N SER A 123 15.53 1.55 14.79
CA SER A 123 16.82 1.85 15.45
C SER A 123 17.81 0.70 15.43
N THR A 124 17.37 -0.53 15.14
CA THR A 124 18.24 -1.70 14.95
C THR A 124 18.65 -1.90 13.49
N ASP A 125 18.05 -1.17 12.55
CA ASP A 125 18.38 -1.23 11.14
C ASP A 125 19.46 -0.18 10.80
N PRO A 126 20.63 -0.58 10.27
CA PRO A 126 21.75 0.33 10.03
C PRO A 126 21.53 1.31 8.87
N ARG A 127 20.43 1.18 8.10
CA ARG A 127 20.14 2.07 6.98
C ARG A 127 19.95 3.52 7.46
N PRO A 128 20.61 4.49 6.82
CA PRO A 128 20.41 5.91 7.12
C PRO A 128 18.97 6.36 6.93
N ASP A 129 18.47 7.20 7.83
CA ASP A 129 17.09 7.72 7.82
C ASP A 129 16.71 8.41 6.50
N GLY A 130 17.65 9.14 5.87
CA GLY A 130 17.43 9.77 4.57
C GLY A 130 17.20 8.77 3.43
N GLU A 131 17.96 7.67 3.40
CA GLU A 131 17.79 6.59 2.43
C GLU A 131 16.50 5.81 2.68
N ARG A 132 16.19 5.54 3.95
CA ARG A 132 14.93 4.90 4.36
C ARG A 132 13.73 5.72 3.94
N HIS A 133 13.76 7.02 4.22
CA HIS A 133 12.72 7.96 3.81
C HIS A 133 12.51 7.94 2.30
N ALA A 134 13.59 8.07 1.51
CA ALA A 134 13.49 8.04 0.05
C ALA A 134 12.93 6.71 -0.48
N ALA A 135 13.36 5.57 0.08
CA ALA A 135 12.87 4.25 -0.29
C ALA A 135 11.36 4.10 0.00
N MET A 136 10.91 4.55 1.17
CA MET A 136 9.48 4.53 1.52
C MET A 136 8.65 5.44 0.60
N GLN A 137 9.15 6.65 0.29
CA GLN A 137 8.47 7.60 -0.60
C GLN A 137 8.27 7.03 -2.01
N ALA A 138 9.22 6.23 -2.50
CA ALA A 138 9.16 5.59 -3.80
C ALA A 138 8.09 4.48 -3.91
N VAL A 139 7.64 3.92 -2.79
CA VAL A 139 6.65 2.82 -2.76
C VAL A 139 5.33 3.21 -2.07
N ASN A 140 5.28 4.36 -1.40
CA ASN A 140 4.11 4.88 -0.71
C ASN A 140 3.56 6.09 -1.47
N PRO A 141 2.51 5.89 -2.29
CA PRO A 141 1.98 6.95 -3.13
C PRO A 141 1.34 8.06 -2.30
N VAL A 142 1.40 9.27 -2.83
CA VAL A 142 0.64 10.44 -2.41
C VAL A 142 -0.79 10.37 -2.97
N TYR A 143 -0.90 10.00 -4.24
CA TYR A 143 -2.15 10.02 -4.99
C TYR A 143 -2.58 8.62 -5.38
N ILE A 144 -3.87 8.34 -5.19
CA ILE A 144 -4.56 7.14 -5.70
C ILE A 144 -5.86 7.57 -6.39
N PRO A 145 -6.42 6.76 -7.29
CA PRO A 145 -7.71 7.05 -7.91
C PRO A 145 -8.84 6.88 -6.89
N ARG A 146 -8.96 7.81 -5.93
CA ARG A 146 -10.00 7.78 -4.91
C ARG A 146 -11.36 7.87 -5.60
N ASN A 147 -12.32 7.02 -5.19
CA ASN A 147 -13.61 6.92 -5.86
C ASN A 147 -14.34 8.27 -6.02
N HIS A 148 -14.30 9.15 -5.01
CA HIS A 148 -14.94 10.47 -5.10
C HIS A 148 -14.33 11.38 -6.19
N ARG A 149 -13.01 11.29 -6.42
CA ARG A 149 -12.32 12.02 -7.51
C ARG A 149 -12.59 11.41 -8.88
N VAL A 150 -12.70 10.08 -8.93
CA VAL A 150 -13.12 9.39 -10.15
C VAL A 150 -14.56 9.77 -10.51
N GLU A 151 -15.47 9.79 -9.53
CA GLU A 151 -16.88 10.18 -9.73
C GLU A 151 -17.00 11.64 -10.16
N GLU A 152 -16.26 12.55 -9.53
CA GLU A 152 -16.18 13.96 -9.95
C GLU A 152 -15.78 14.09 -11.42
N ALA A 153 -14.75 13.35 -11.84
CA ALA A 153 -14.30 13.34 -13.23
C ALA A 153 -15.33 12.74 -14.21
N LEU A 154 -16.01 11.66 -13.81
CA LEU A 154 -17.04 11.03 -14.63
C LEU A 154 -18.29 11.91 -14.79
N ALA A 155 -18.73 12.53 -13.70
CA ALA A 155 -19.88 13.43 -13.71
C ALA A 155 -19.64 14.62 -14.66
N ALA A 156 -18.48 15.28 -14.56
CA ALA A 156 -18.11 16.37 -15.44
C ALA A 156 -17.98 15.92 -16.92
N ALA A 157 -17.36 14.77 -17.16
CA ALA A 157 -17.20 14.24 -18.51
C ALA A 157 -18.54 13.90 -19.18
N THR A 158 -19.55 13.48 -18.42
CA THR A 158 -20.91 13.23 -18.92
C THR A 158 -21.58 14.51 -19.42
N GLU A 159 -21.20 15.65 -18.86
CA GLU A 159 -21.62 16.98 -19.33
C GLU A 159 -20.72 17.54 -20.44
N GLY A 160 -19.75 16.75 -20.93
CA GLY A 160 -18.79 17.14 -21.96
C GLY A 160 -17.57 17.92 -21.44
N LEU A 161 -17.40 18.03 -20.12
CA LEU A 161 -16.29 18.74 -19.49
C LEU A 161 -15.15 17.77 -19.13
N MET A 162 -14.09 17.76 -19.95
CA MET A 162 -12.97 16.81 -19.78
C MET A 162 -11.87 17.28 -18.82
N THR A 163 -11.85 18.56 -18.43
CA THR A 163 -10.76 19.13 -17.59
C THR A 163 -10.56 18.39 -16.26
N PRO A 164 -11.60 17.97 -15.51
CA PRO A 164 -11.41 17.20 -14.27
C PRO A 164 -10.75 15.82 -14.52
N PHE A 165 -11.11 15.15 -15.61
CA PHE A 165 -10.48 13.90 -16.03
C PHE A 165 -9.00 14.11 -16.38
N GLU A 166 -8.68 15.12 -17.20
CA GLU A 166 -7.30 15.43 -17.59
C GLU A 166 -6.44 15.80 -16.37
N THR A 167 -7.03 16.52 -15.41
CA THR A 167 -6.36 16.88 -14.16
C THR A 167 -6.09 15.63 -13.32
N LEU A 168 -7.09 14.76 -13.14
CA LEU A 168 -6.92 13.51 -12.40
C LEU A 168 -5.87 12.61 -13.07
N LEU A 169 -5.82 12.57 -14.41
CA LEU A 169 -4.81 11.82 -15.14
C LEU A 169 -3.39 12.38 -14.91
N ASP A 170 -3.20 13.70 -14.94
CA ASP A 170 -1.90 14.32 -14.59
C ASP A 170 -1.50 13.98 -13.14
N VAL A 171 -2.45 14.06 -12.20
CA VAL A 171 -2.26 13.70 -10.79
C VAL A 171 -1.77 12.24 -10.65
N LEU A 172 -2.40 11.31 -11.36
CA LEU A 172 -2.09 9.88 -11.26
C LEU A 172 -0.88 9.44 -12.09
N SER A 173 -0.38 10.28 -12.99
CA SER A 173 0.83 10.00 -13.78
C SER A 173 2.13 9.97 -12.95
N ALA A 174 2.14 10.70 -11.83
CA ALA A 174 3.25 10.74 -10.88
C ALA A 174 2.72 10.56 -9.45
N PRO A 175 2.23 9.36 -9.09
CA PRO A 175 1.46 9.15 -7.86
C PRO A 175 2.32 9.21 -6.60
N PHE A 176 3.65 9.10 -6.72
CA PHE A 176 4.60 9.12 -5.60
C PHE A 176 5.20 10.51 -5.33
N GLU A 177 5.06 11.44 -6.27
CA GLU A 177 5.64 12.78 -6.20
C GLU A 177 4.62 13.77 -5.63
N ALA A 178 4.90 14.33 -4.45
CA ALA A 178 4.04 15.35 -3.86
C ALA A 178 4.14 16.65 -4.64
N ARG A 179 3.00 17.18 -5.09
CA ARG A 179 2.91 18.41 -5.90
C ARG A 179 1.95 19.38 -5.22
N GLU A 180 2.45 20.55 -4.82
CA GLU A 180 1.67 21.56 -4.08
C GLU A 180 0.38 21.97 -4.80
N LYS A 181 0.37 21.98 -6.14
CA LYS A 181 -0.84 22.24 -6.94
C LYS A 181 -1.97 21.21 -6.76
N TYR A 182 -1.69 20.04 -6.18
CA TYR A 182 -2.61 18.91 -6.09
C TYR A 182 -2.86 18.41 -4.67
N LEU A 183 -2.60 19.24 -3.65
CA LEU A 183 -2.83 18.89 -2.24
C LEU A 183 -4.25 18.37 -1.97
N GLU A 184 -5.24 18.84 -2.71
CA GLU A 184 -6.63 18.39 -2.54
C GLU A 184 -6.88 16.93 -2.94
N PHE A 185 -6.05 16.36 -3.82
CA PHE A 185 -6.16 14.98 -4.30
C PHE A 185 -5.57 13.95 -3.31
N GLU A 186 -4.89 14.42 -2.27
CA GLU A 186 -4.35 13.58 -1.20
C GLU A 186 -5.45 13.15 -0.22
N ASN A 187 -6.47 13.99 -0.06
CA ASN A 187 -7.44 13.89 1.02
C ASN A 187 -8.42 12.73 0.82
N PRO A 188 -8.85 12.07 1.93
CA PRO A 188 -9.96 11.14 1.88
C PRO A 188 -11.27 11.89 1.52
N PRO A 189 -12.30 11.17 1.04
CA PRO A 189 -13.60 11.79 0.80
C PRO A 189 -14.16 12.40 2.09
N LYS A 190 -14.82 13.55 1.98
CA LYS A 190 -15.75 14.01 3.03
C LYS A 190 -16.93 13.05 3.16
N PRO A 191 -17.67 13.06 4.29
CA PRO A 191 -18.84 12.20 4.47
C PRO A 191 -19.85 12.26 3.31
N GLU A 192 -20.08 13.44 2.75
CA GLU A 192 -20.98 13.68 1.61
C GLU A 192 -20.40 13.27 0.24
N GLU A 193 -19.07 13.07 0.14
CA GLU A 193 -18.37 12.67 -1.08
C GLU A 193 -18.18 11.14 -1.16
N VAL A 194 -18.60 10.39 -0.12
CA VAL A 194 -18.44 8.93 -0.08
C VAL A 194 -19.32 8.27 -1.15
N VAL A 195 -18.67 7.70 -2.16
CA VAL A 195 -19.32 6.90 -3.21
C VAL A 195 -19.70 5.54 -2.64
N GLN A 196 -21.00 5.30 -2.46
CA GLN A 196 -21.55 4.07 -1.84
C GLN A 196 -21.63 2.89 -2.81
N GLN A 197 -21.60 3.14 -4.12
CA GLN A 197 -21.63 2.11 -5.15
C GLN A 197 -20.63 2.44 -6.23
N THR A 198 -19.72 1.53 -6.49
CA THR A 198 -18.82 1.63 -7.65
C THR A 198 -19.38 0.78 -8.77
N PHE A 199 -19.34 1.28 -10.00
CA PHE A 199 -19.72 0.51 -11.19
C PHE A 199 -18.72 -0.61 -11.52
N CYS A 200 -17.60 -0.69 -10.78
CA CYS A 200 -16.60 -1.75 -10.88
C CYS A 200 -16.92 -3.00 -10.03
N GLY A 201 -18.05 -3.04 -9.31
CA GLY A 201 -18.53 -4.27 -8.66
C GLY A 201 -17.64 -4.78 -7.52
N THR A 202 -16.95 -3.89 -6.81
CA THR A 202 -16.28 -4.21 -5.54
C THR A 202 -17.14 -3.83 -4.36
#